data_AF-A0A6J8AFB1-F1
#
_entry.id   AF-A0A6J8AFB1-F1
#
_cell.length_a   1.000
_cell.length_b   1.000
_cell.length_c   1.000
_cell.angle_alpha   90.00
_cell.angle_beta   90.00
_cell.angle_gamma   90.00
#
_symmetry.space_group_name_H-M   'P 1'
#
loop_
_entity.id
_entity.type
_entity.pdbx_description
1 polymer ?
#
loop_
_entity_poly.entity_id
_entity_poly.type
_entity_poly.pdbx_seq_one_letter_code
_entity_poly.pdbx_strand_id
1 'polypeptide(L)'
;MTTKILQKLRPLDFPECSKQAINYLVSCFSSDDHASLPGLSGTPENLAQDVAKDYILFTSQNQRGHRRLNAIQELHMLEMLCTAIDEISQGSRYKLFNVIFGGKHEPVKTNLLTKLVSLALSVRCGAVLDCAALWMQEQGCHSDGVCKLAHSLVEEYCMLYPNVSVAFHGLPKVSPLFTCNFISAAVTIFYFNDNHNIPPLGLLDAITDWISSDSCLCFESVRLVRIQSSFSCPVFGLFRWCILGHLVTACNHDKKVDMETSTKTFALLSKLHLCILQNLQAYKSMELNQILFHLQDFISIATAEGLKELCSILPPNRLLKIIYNHHSQRGNQHFQPMDTS
;
A
#
# COMPACT_ATOMS: atom_id res chain seq x y z
N MET A 1 12.39 13.82 -33.72
CA MET A 1 11.31 12.81 -33.65
C MET A 1 10.21 13.20 -32.66
N THR A 2 10.54 13.95 -31.62
CA THR A 2 9.70 14.37 -30.48
C THR A 2 8.37 15.05 -30.83
N THR A 3 8.31 15.92 -31.84
CA THR A 3 7.05 16.55 -32.28
C THR A 3 6.15 15.66 -33.15
N LYS A 4 6.69 14.56 -33.71
CA LYS A 4 5.95 13.71 -34.66
C LYS A 4 4.90 12.84 -33.98
N ILE A 5 5.14 12.36 -32.75
CA ILE A 5 4.18 11.48 -32.07
C ILE A 5 2.93 12.25 -31.65
N LEU A 6 3.08 13.41 -31.00
CA LEU A 6 1.95 14.23 -30.59
C LEU A 6 1.12 14.70 -31.80
N GLN A 7 1.76 15.00 -32.94
CA GLN A 7 1.08 15.32 -34.19
C GLN A 7 0.29 14.14 -34.77
N LYS A 8 0.78 12.91 -34.60
CA LYS A 8 0.09 11.68 -35.02
C LYS A 8 -1.09 11.32 -34.11
N LEU A 9 -0.97 11.57 -32.81
CA LEU A 9 -1.98 11.23 -31.82
C LEU A 9 -3.14 12.23 -31.78
N ARG A 10 -2.86 13.53 -31.98
CA ARG A 10 -3.87 14.61 -31.92
C ARG A 10 -5.12 14.40 -32.80
N PRO A 11 -5.04 13.90 -34.05
CA PRO A 11 -6.24 13.70 -34.87
C PRO A 11 -7.03 12.43 -34.52
N LEU A 12 -6.54 11.59 -33.61
CA LEU A 12 -7.17 10.31 -33.30
C LEU A 12 -8.17 10.45 -32.15
N ASP A 13 -9.31 9.79 -32.28
CA ASP A 13 -10.28 9.64 -31.21
C ASP A 13 -9.96 8.41 -30.35
N PHE A 14 -10.53 8.39 -29.14
CA PHE A 14 -10.50 7.21 -28.29
C PHE A 14 -11.28 6.05 -28.96
N PRO A 15 -10.79 4.81 -28.97
CA PRO A 15 -9.62 4.28 -28.22
C PRO A 15 -8.28 4.35 -28.97
N GLU A 16 -8.28 4.67 -30.26
CA GLU A 16 -7.07 4.56 -31.10
C GLU A 16 -5.95 5.51 -30.66
N CYS A 17 -6.27 6.71 -30.17
CA CYS A 17 -5.29 7.63 -29.62
C CYS A 17 -4.54 7.02 -28.41
N SER A 18 -5.27 6.45 -27.46
CA SER A 18 -4.70 5.80 -26.28
C SER A 18 -3.94 4.54 -26.65
N LYS A 19 -4.46 3.71 -27.56
CA LYS A 19 -3.78 2.51 -28.04
C LYS A 19 -2.41 2.83 -28.66
N GLN A 20 -2.37 3.85 -29.54
CA GLN A 20 -1.10 4.28 -30.13
C GLN A 20 -0.16 4.93 -29.11
N ALA A 21 -0.70 5.68 -28.14
CA ALA A 21 0.07 6.25 -27.04
C ALA A 21 0.73 5.15 -26.19
N ILE A 22 -0.02 4.12 -25.80
CA ILE A 22 0.49 2.98 -25.03
C ILE A 22 1.59 2.25 -25.82
N ASN A 23 1.35 1.95 -27.10
CA ASN A 23 2.35 1.30 -27.97
C ASN A 23 3.64 2.13 -28.07
N TYR A 24 3.52 3.46 -28.15
CA TYR A 24 4.67 4.35 -28.10
C TYR A 24 5.42 4.23 -26.75
N LEU A 25 4.71 4.29 -25.62
CA LEU A 25 5.34 4.14 -24.31
C LEU A 25 6.04 2.78 -24.16
N VAL A 26 5.39 1.69 -24.59
CA VAL A 26 5.99 0.34 -24.60
C VAL A 26 7.28 0.34 -25.41
N SER A 27 7.29 0.97 -26.60
CA SER A 27 8.50 1.06 -27.44
C SER A 27 9.64 1.83 -26.77
N CYS A 28 9.33 2.85 -25.96
CA CYS A 28 10.33 3.63 -25.22
C CYS A 28 11.06 2.78 -24.17
N PHE A 29 10.42 1.77 -23.60
CA PHE A 29 10.99 0.95 -22.51
C PHE A 29 11.38 -0.47 -22.94
N SER A 30 11.01 -0.90 -24.15
CA SER A 30 11.36 -2.24 -24.66
C SER A 30 12.79 -2.32 -25.23
N SER A 31 13.44 -1.19 -25.44
CA SER A 31 14.81 -1.16 -25.98
C SER A 31 15.82 -1.16 -24.81
N ASP A 32 16.62 -2.22 -24.69
CA ASP A 32 17.72 -2.36 -23.73
C ASP A 32 18.94 -1.45 -24.04
N ASP A 33 18.81 -0.52 -24.98
CA ASP A 33 19.91 0.36 -25.37
C ASP A 33 20.24 1.35 -24.24
N HIS A 34 21.35 1.06 -23.57
CA HIS A 34 22.16 1.96 -22.75
C HIS A 34 22.69 3.17 -23.55
N ALA A 35 21.82 3.96 -24.16
CA ALA A 35 22.19 5.23 -24.80
C ALA A 35 21.80 6.41 -23.90
N SER A 36 22.28 6.41 -22.66
CA SER A 36 22.41 7.65 -21.88
C SER A 36 23.60 8.45 -22.44
N LEU A 37 23.32 9.36 -23.36
CA LEU A 37 24.18 10.53 -23.59
C LEU A 37 23.65 11.69 -22.72
N PRO A 38 24.37 12.13 -21.68
CA PRO A 38 23.97 13.24 -20.83
C PRO A 38 24.25 14.58 -21.55
N GLY A 39 23.24 15.44 -21.72
CA GLY A 39 23.48 16.83 -22.14
C GLY A 39 22.46 17.52 -23.05
N LEU A 40 21.38 16.88 -23.51
CA LEU A 40 20.34 17.53 -24.33
C LEU A 40 19.02 17.64 -23.55
N SER A 41 18.70 18.89 -23.19
CA SER A 41 17.61 19.36 -22.34
C SER A 41 16.21 19.17 -22.96
N GLY A 42 15.78 17.92 -23.06
CA GLY A 42 14.43 17.50 -23.42
C GLY A 42 14.39 15.97 -23.56
N THR A 43 14.57 15.25 -22.45
CA THR A 43 14.73 13.80 -22.45
C THR A 43 13.47 13.10 -22.99
N PRO A 44 13.60 11.93 -23.66
CA PRO A 44 12.47 11.11 -24.10
C PRO A 44 11.47 10.80 -22.97
N GLU A 45 11.94 10.82 -21.73
CA GLU A 45 11.15 10.67 -20.51
C GLU A 45 10.14 11.80 -20.29
N ASN A 46 10.51 13.06 -20.55
CA ASN A 46 9.57 14.19 -20.45
C ASN A 46 8.44 14.05 -21.48
N LEU A 47 8.76 13.62 -22.70
CA LEU A 47 7.75 13.38 -23.73
C LEU A 47 6.86 12.18 -23.40
N ALA A 48 7.42 11.10 -22.85
CA ALA A 48 6.64 9.96 -22.40
C ALA A 48 5.63 10.36 -21.30
N GLN A 49 6.05 11.22 -20.36
CA GLN A 49 5.15 11.79 -19.36
C GLN A 49 4.05 12.66 -19.98
N ASP A 50 4.39 13.50 -20.97
CA ASP A 50 3.40 14.32 -21.68
C ASP A 50 2.39 13.45 -22.44
N VAL A 51 2.85 12.39 -23.11
CA VAL A 51 1.98 11.42 -23.80
C VAL A 51 1.06 10.71 -22.80
N ALA A 52 1.57 10.28 -21.65
CA ALA A 52 0.77 9.66 -20.60
C ALA A 52 -0.28 10.64 -20.04
N LYS A 53 0.09 11.89 -19.78
CA LYS A 53 -0.83 12.93 -19.30
C LYS A 53 -1.94 13.24 -20.29
N ASP A 54 -1.61 13.36 -21.57
CA ASP A 54 -2.55 13.78 -22.62
C ASP A 54 -3.50 12.64 -23.04
N TYR A 55 -2.98 11.42 -23.21
CA TYR A 55 -3.70 10.33 -23.90
C TYR A 55 -4.02 9.10 -23.02
N ILE A 56 -3.56 9.08 -21.76
CA ILE A 56 -3.91 8.04 -20.78
C ILE A 56 -4.66 8.66 -19.60
N LEU A 57 -4.13 9.72 -19.00
CA LEU A 57 -4.74 10.40 -17.85
C LEU A 57 -5.79 11.44 -18.26
N PHE A 58 -5.74 11.94 -19.51
CA PHE A 58 -6.63 12.96 -20.05
C PHE A 58 -6.72 14.23 -19.16
N THR A 59 -5.58 14.68 -18.61
CA THR A 59 -5.52 15.83 -17.67
C THR A 59 -5.06 17.13 -18.31
N SER A 60 -4.62 17.11 -19.56
CA SER A 60 -4.03 18.27 -20.24
C SER A 60 -5.06 19.30 -20.68
N GLN A 61 -4.89 20.54 -20.22
CA GLN A 61 -5.78 21.67 -20.55
C GLN A 61 -5.59 22.20 -21.98
N ASN A 62 -4.48 21.84 -22.64
CA ASN A 62 -4.10 22.40 -23.95
C ASN A 62 -4.80 21.73 -25.14
N GLN A 63 -5.60 20.69 -24.89
CA GLN A 63 -6.28 19.94 -25.94
C GLN A 63 -7.77 20.29 -25.97
N ARG A 64 -8.13 21.24 -26.85
CA ARG A 64 -9.52 21.56 -27.19
C ARG A 64 -10.19 20.32 -27.80
N GLY A 65 -10.81 19.47 -26.98
CA GLY A 65 -11.67 18.39 -27.48
C GLY A 65 -11.58 17.04 -26.79
N HIS A 66 -10.53 16.76 -26.00
CA HIS A 66 -10.49 15.51 -25.24
C HIS A 66 -11.45 15.59 -24.05
N ARG A 67 -12.67 15.09 -24.29
CA ARG A 67 -13.68 14.88 -23.25
C ARG A 67 -13.13 13.85 -22.27
N ARG A 68 -13.40 14.05 -20.97
CA ARG A 68 -13.21 13.00 -19.97
C ARG A 68 -13.84 11.70 -20.50
N LEU A 69 -13.10 10.60 -20.38
CA LEU A 69 -13.63 9.30 -20.75
C LEU A 69 -14.91 9.01 -19.95
N ASN A 70 -15.92 8.46 -20.61
CA ASN A 70 -17.06 7.89 -19.89
C ASN A 70 -16.66 6.56 -19.23
N ALA A 71 -17.54 5.98 -18.39
CA ALA A 71 -17.22 4.77 -17.64
C ALA A 71 -16.81 3.58 -18.52
N ILE A 72 -17.44 3.39 -19.68
CA ILE A 72 -17.12 2.29 -20.61
C ILE A 72 -15.75 2.52 -21.26
N GLN A 73 -15.48 3.76 -21.66
CA GLN A 73 -14.18 4.14 -22.23
C GLN A 73 -13.06 4.02 -21.19
N GLU A 74 -13.32 4.42 -19.95
CA GLU A 74 -12.36 4.26 -18.86
C GLU A 74 -12.06 2.78 -18.59
N LEU A 75 -13.08 1.91 -18.57
CA LEU A 75 -12.87 0.46 -18.45
C LEU A 75 -11.99 -0.10 -19.58
N HIS A 76 -12.29 0.26 -20.83
CA HIS A 76 -11.47 -0.16 -21.98
C HIS A 76 -10.03 0.38 -21.87
N MET A 77 -9.84 1.61 -21.37
CA MET A 77 -8.50 2.15 -21.09
C MET A 77 -7.75 1.30 -20.04
N LEU A 78 -8.41 0.90 -18.96
CA LEU A 78 -7.82 0.03 -17.93
C LEU A 78 -7.44 -1.34 -18.49
N GLU A 79 -8.29 -1.95 -19.32
CA GLU A 79 -8.00 -3.23 -19.98
C GLU A 79 -6.78 -3.14 -20.91
N MET A 80 -6.66 -2.05 -21.67
CA MET A 80 -5.49 -1.79 -22.51
C MET A 80 -4.20 -1.64 -21.67
N LEU A 81 -4.26 -0.98 -20.51
CA LEU A 81 -3.11 -0.88 -19.60
C LEU A 81 -2.73 -2.23 -19.00
N CYS A 82 -3.71 -3.00 -18.52
CA CYS A 82 -3.47 -4.34 -18.00
C CYS A 82 -2.77 -5.22 -19.03
N THR A 83 -3.28 -5.24 -20.26
CA THR A 83 -2.69 -6.02 -21.36
C THR A 83 -1.27 -5.57 -21.66
N ALA A 84 -1.04 -4.26 -21.81
CA ALA A 84 0.28 -3.73 -22.14
C ALA A 84 1.34 -4.00 -21.05
N ILE A 85 0.95 -3.91 -19.76
CA ILE A 85 1.85 -4.19 -18.63
C ILE A 85 2.11 -5.70 -18.50
N ASP A 86 1.14 -6.54 -18.81
CA ASP A 86 1.33 -8.00 -18.75
C ASP A 86 2.22 -8.50 -19.89
N GLU A 87 2.08 -7.94 -21.10
CA GLU A 87 2.85 -8.35 -22.28
C GLU A 87 4.30 -7.80 -22.32
N ILE A 88 4.57 -6.64 -21.72
CA ILE A 88 5.93 -6.06 -21.71
C ILE A 88 6.89 -6.88 -20.82
N SER A 89 8.18 -6.86 -21.18
CA SER A 89 9.23 -7.58 -20.46
C SER A 89 9.33 -7.17 -18.99
N GLN A 90 9.61 -8.15 -18.12
CA GLN A 90 9.65 -7.97 -16.66
C GLN A 90 10.50 -6.77 -16.20
N GLY A 91 11.67 -6.57 -16.81
CA GLY A 91 12.59 -5.47 -16.48
C GLY A 91 12.09 -4.06 -16.87
N SER A 92 11.05 -3.98 -17.70
CA SER A 92 10.51 -2.72 -18.22
C SER A 92 9.10 -2.41 -17.75
N ARG A 93 8.39 -3.39 -17.16
CA ARG A 93 7.03 -3.23 -16.60
C ARG A 93 6.94 -2.04 -15.65
N TYR A 94 7.83 -1.98 -14.67
CA TYR A 94 7.79 -0.91 -13.68
C TYR A 94 8.15 0.45 -14.28
N LYS A 95 9.01 0.51 -15.30
CA LYS A 95 9.33 1.78 -16.00
C LYS A 95 8.11 2.35 -16.71
N LEU A 96 7.38 1.49 -17.44
CA LEU A 96 6.11 1.86 -18.07
C LEU A 96 5.07 2.30 -17.03
N PHE A 97 4.93 1.53 -15.95
CA PHE A 97 4.00 1.86 -14.86
C PHE A 97 4.34 3.21 -14.21
N ASN A 98 5.63 3.43 -13.89
CA ASN A 98 6.12 4.61 -13.21
C ASN A 98 5.98 5.88 -14.06
N VAL A 99 6.10 5.79 -15.40
CA VAL A 99 5.88 6.97 -16.26
C VAL A 99 4.43 7.47 -16.21
N ILE A 100 3.47 6.57 -15.95
CA ILE A 100 2.03 6.88 -15.89
C ILE A 100 1.64 7.32 -14.47
N PHE A 101 2.00 6.53 -13.46
CA PHE A 101 1.50 6.68 -12.08
C PHE A 101 2.52 7.25 -11.09
N GLY A 102 3.79 7.33 -11.47
CA GLY A 102 4.87 7.84 -10.63
C GLY A 102 4.89 9.35 -10.48
N GLY A 103 5.90 9.81 -9.74
CA GLY A 103 6.15 11.23 -9.47
C GLY A 103 5.26 11.78 -8.35
N LYS A 104 4.89 13.06 -8.48
CA LYS A 104 4.09 13.77 -7.47
C LYS A 104 2.67 13.19 -7.38
N HIS A 105 2.14 13.17 -6.15
CA HIS A 105 0.77 12.76 -5.89
C HIS A 105 -0.23 13.67 -6.62
N GLU A 106 -1.03 13.07 -7.50
CA GLU A 106 -2.11 13.72 -8.23
C GLU A 106 -3.38 12.87 -8.10
N PRO A 107 -4.52 13.43 -7.65
CA PRO A 107 -5.75 12.65 -7.42
C PRO A 107 -6.24 11.87 -8.64
N VAL A 108 -6.02 12.38 -9.86
CA VAL A 108 -6.41 11.69 -11.10
C VAL A 108 -5.58 10.42 -11.31
N LYS A 109 -4.27 10.48 -11.05
CA LYS A 109 -3.39 9.30 -11.13
C LYS A 109 -3.81 8.26 -10.09
N THR A 110 -3.99 8.68 -8.84
CA THR A 110 -4.39 7.78 -7.75
C THR A 110 -5.73 7.13 -8.04
N ASN A 111 -6.72 7.86 -8.56
CA ASN A 111 -8.04 7.33 -8.90
C ASN A 111 -7.96 6.29 -10.04
N LEU A 112 -7.26 6.61 -11.14
CA LEU A 112 -7.09 5.66 -12.24
C LEU A 112 -6.30 4.42 -11.78
N LEU A 113 -5.26 4.62 -10.96
CA LEU A 113 -4.48 3.54 -10.37
C LEU A 113 -5.34 2.62 -9.49
N THR A 114 -6.18 3.19 -8.63
CA THR A 114 -7.10 2.40 -7.79
C THR A 114 -8.01 1.52 -8.63
N LYS A 115 -8.59 2.06 -9.70
CA LYS A 115 -9.43 1.28 -10.62
C LYS A 115 -8.63 0.21 -11.37
N LEU A 116 -7.40 0.54 -11.79
CA LEU A 116 -6.50 -0.41 -12.45
C LEU A 116 -6.13 -1.57 -11.54
N VAL A 117 -5.79 -1.30 -10.28
CA VAL A 117 -5.46 -2.32 -9.28
C VAL A 117 -6.70 -3.16 -8.94
N SER A 118 -7.87 -2.55 -8.82
CA SER A 118 -9.12 -3.28 -8.62
C SER A 118 -9.42 -4.22 -9.79
N LEU A 119 -9.32 -3.73 -11.04
CA LEU A 119 -9.45 -4.59 -12.21
C LEU A 119 -8.42 -5.72 -12.20
N ALA A 120 -7.13 -5.40 -11.97
CA ALA A 120 -6.04 -6.36 -11.94
C ALA A 120 -6.24 -7.44 -10.85
N LEU A 121 -6.79 -7.08 -9.70
CA LEU A 121 -7.16 -8.01 -8.65
C LEU A 121 -8.28 -8.95 -9.11
N SER A 122 -9.32 -8.39 -9.73
CA SER A 122 -10.45 -9.16 -10.27
C SER A 122 -10.04 -10.16 -11.36
N VAL A 123 -9.16 -9.76 -12.28
CA VAL A 123 -8.67 -10.62 -13.37
C VAL A 123 -7.37 -11.36 -13.05
N ARG A 124 -6.84 -11.21 -11.83
CA ARG A 124 -5.58 -11.80 -11.34
C ARG A 124 -4.34 -11.47 -12.19
N CYS A 125 -4.25 -10.23 -12.68
CA CYS A 125 -3.08 -9.73 -13.40
C CYS A 125 -1.93 -9.41 -12.42
N GLY A 126 -1.07 -10.40 -12.16
CA GLY A 126 0.07 -10.26 -11.25
C GLY A 126 1.05 -9.17 -11.67
N ALA A 127 1.28 -8.98 -12.98
CA ALA A 127 2.20 -7.97 -13.51
C ALA A 127 1.87 -6.54 -13.03
N VAL A 128 0.59 -6.19 -13.05
CA VAL A 128 0.10 -4.88 -12.57
C VAL A 128 0.18 -4.77 -11.06
N LEU A 129 -0.19 -5.84 -10.33
CA LEU A 129 -0.14 -5.85 -8.87
C LEU A 129 1.30 -5.72 -8.35
N ASP A 130 2.26 -6.41 -8.96
CA ASP A 130 3.68 -6.29 -8.62
C ASP A 130 4.19 -4.87 -8.86
N CYS A 131 3.82 -4.25 -9.99
CA CYS A 131 4.17 -2.86 -10.27
C CYS A 131 3.54 -1.88 -9.27
N ALA A 132 2.28 -2.09 -8.90
CA ALA A 132 1.62 -1.32 -7.86
C ALA A 132 2.32 -1.49 -6.50
N ALA A 133 2.83 -2.68 -6.20
CA ALA A 133 3.58 -2.95 -4.98
C ALA A 133 4.87 -2.13 -4.91
N LEU A 134 5.64 -2.10 -6.01
CA LEU A 134 6.85 -1.28 -6.12
C LEU A 134 6.52 0.22 -6.00
N TRP A 135 5.42 0.66 -6.60
CA TRP A 135 4.94 2.04 -6.45
C TRP A 135 4.58 2.37 -4.99
N MET A 136 3.94 1.45 -4.26
CA MET A 136 3.64 1.64 -2.83
C MET A 136 4.91 1.76 -1.97
N GLN A 137 5.99 1.06 -2.33
CA GLN A 137 7.29 1.19 -1.67
C GLN A 137 7.95 2.53 -1.98
N GLU A 138 7.90 3.00 -3.23
CA GLU A 138 8.48 4.28 -3.63
C GLU A 138 7.74 5.49 -3.03
N GLN A 139 6.41 5.43 -2.96
CA GLN A 139 5.60 6.49 -2.33
C GLN A 139 5.63 6.43 -0.79
N GLY A 140 5.99 5.27 -0.23
CA GLY A 140 5.87 4.97 1.19
C GLY A 140 4.47 4.50 1.56
N CYS A 141 4.38 3.36 2.27
CA CYS A 141 3.12 2.69 2.58
C CYS A 141 2.20 3.47 3.53
N HIS A 142 2.70 4.54 4.16
CA HIS A 142 1.93 5.42 5.04
C HIS A 142 1.46 6.70 4.33
N SER A 143 1.80 6.89 3.04
CA SER A 143 1.39 8.07 2.29
C SER A 143 -0.12 8.07 2.02
N ASP A 144 -0.71 9.26 1.90
CA ASP A 144 -2.15 9.44 1.65
C ASP A 144 -2.63 8.72 0.38
N GLY A 145 -1.84 8.72 -0.69
CA GLY A 145 -2.17 8.02 -1.94
C GLY A 145 -2.23 6.51 -1.76
N VAL A 146 -1.27 5.92 -1.05
CA VAL A 146 -1.23 4.47 -0.78
C VAL A 146 -2.34 4.07 0.19
N CYS A 147 -2.59 4.87 1.23
CA CYS A 147 -3.67 4.62 2.18
C CYS A 147 -5.04 4.71 1.50
N LYS A 148 -5.26 5.67 0.58
CA LYS A 148 -6.49 5.76 -0.22
C LYS A 148 -6.71 4.55 -1.11
N LEU A 149 -5.66 4.10 -1.81
CA LEU A 149 -5.70 2.87 -2.60
C LEU A 149 -6.14 1.68 -1.74
N ALA A 150 -5.46 1.44 -0.61
CA ALA A 150 -5.76 0.33 0.28
C ALA A 150 -7.17 0.41 0.86
N HIS A 151 -7.61 1.60 1.29
CA HIS A 151 -8.97 1.81 1.81
C HIS A 151 -10.04 1.45 0.76
N SER A 152 -9.89 1.92 -0.48
CA SER A 152 -10.85 1.60 -1.55
C SER A 152 -10.94 0.11 -1.83
N LEU A 153 -9.82 -0.63 -1.78
CA LEU A 153 -9.85 -2.09 -1.93
C LEU A 153 -10.56 -2.78 -0.75
N VAL A 154 -10.41 -2.28 0.47
CA VAL A 154 -11.16 -2.79 1.62
C VAL A 154 -12.66 -2.56 1.45
N GLU A 155 -13.06 -1.37 1.01
CA GLU A 155 -14.47 -1.07 0.70
C GLU A 155 -15.03 -2.02 -0.35
N GLU A 156 -14.34 -2.20 -1.46
CA GLU A 156 -14.80 -3.01 -2.59
C GLU A 156 -14.83 -4.51 -2.29
N TYR A 157 -13.82 -5.04 -1.61
CA TYR A 157 -13.61 -6.50 -1.51
C TYR A 157 -13.94 -7.10 -0.15
N CYS A 158 -13.97 -6.28 0.92
CA CYS A 158 -14.22 -6.75 2.28
C CYS A 158 -15.55 -6.25 2.86
N MET A 159 -16.13 -5.16 2.33
CA MET A 159 -17.34 -4.55 2.90
C MET A 159 -18.55 -4.56 1.96
N LEU A 160 -18.34 -4.54 0.64
CA LEU A 160 -19.43 -4.49 -0.33
C LEU A 160 -20.32 -5.75 -0.33
N TYR A 161 -19.74 -6.91 -0.02
CA TYR A 161 -20.42 -8.20 0.01
C TYR A 161 -20.32 -8.85 1.40
N PRO A 162 -21.28 -9.71 1.81
CA PRO A 162 -21.26 -10.36 3.12
C PRO A 162 -20.01 -11.23 3.37
N ASN A 163 -19.44 -11.77 2.30
CA ASN A 163 -18.22 -12.57 2.33
C ASN A 163 -17.12 -11.85 1.56
N VAL A 164 -15.88 -12.02 2.02
CA VAL A 164 -14.69 -11.55 1.31
C VAL A 164 -14.68 -12.16 -0.08
N SER A 165 -14.42 -11.34 -1.10
CA SER A 165 -14.34 -11.81 -2.48
C SER A 165 -13.25 -12.88 -2.64
N VAL A 166 -13.54 -13.91 -3.43
CA VAL A 166 -12.59 -14.98 -3.79
C VAL A 166 -11.32 -14.41 -4.45
N ALA A 167 -11.45 -13.33 -5.23
CA ALA A 167 -10.31 -12.68 -5.86
C ALA A 167 -9.38 -12.07 -4.80
N PHE A 168 -9.96 -11.42 -3.78
CA PHE A 168 -9.20 -10.81 -2.70
C PHE A 168 -8.55 -11.87 -1.81
N HIS A 169 -9.28 -12.91 -1.42
CA HIS A 169 -8.72 -13.99 -0.63
C HIS A 169 -7.54 -14.70 -1.34
N GLY A 170 -7.55 -14.78 -2.67
CA GLY A 170 -6.47 -15.34 -3.48
C GLY A 170 -5.26 -14.41 -3.72
N LEU A 171 -5.31 -13.15 -3.26
CA LEU A 171 -4.31 -12.12 -3.54
C LEU A 171 -2.86 -12.52 -3.21
N PRO A 172 -2.54 -13.16 -2.06
CA PRO A 172 -1.17 -13.56 -1.75
C PRO A 172 -0.56 -14.51 -2.77
N LYS A 173 -1.38 -15.34 -3.44
CA LYS A 173 -0.90 -16.27 -4.47
C LYS A 173 -0.60 -15.59 -5.80
N VAL A 174 -1.20 -14.43 -6.04
CA VAL A 174 -1.04 -13.67 -7.29
C VAL A 174 0.11 -12.68 -7.17
N SER A 175 0.16 -11.92 -6.07
CA SER A 175 1.26 -10.98 -5.78
C SER A 175 1.53 -10.92 -4.27
N PRO A 176 2.49 -11.72 -3.76
CA PRO A 176 2.91 -11.69 -2.36
C PRO A 176 3.44 -10.33 -1.92
N LEU A 177 4.18 -9.64 -2.80
CA LEU A 177 4.75 -8.33 -2.50
C LEU A 177 3.67 -7.25 -2.34
N PHE A 178 2.71 -7.21 -3.27
CA PHE A 178 1.56 -6.31 -3.16
C PHE A 178 0.79 -6.58 -1.88
N THR A 179 0.55 -7.85 -1.57
CA THR A 179 -0.13 -8.26 -0.33
C THR A 179 0.61 -7.74 0.90
N CYS A 180 1.92 -7.93 0.99
CA CYS A 180 2.73 -7.43 2.10
C CYS A 180 2.60 -5.90 2.28
N ASN A 181 2.73 -5.14 1.19
CA ASN A 181 2.62 -3.68 1.23
C ASN A 181 1.17 -3.22 1.51
N PHE A 182 0.17 -3.94 1.02
CA PHE A 182 -1.24 -3.71 1.31
C PHE A 182 -1.53 -3.87 2.79
N ILE A 183 -1.03 -4.94 3.43
CA ILE A 183 -1.19 -5.12 4.88
C ILE A 183 -0.54 -3.95 5.63
N SER A 184 0.66 -3.51 5.23
CA SER A 184 1.34 -2.34 5.83
C SER A 184 0.50 -1.05 5.74
N ALA A 185 -0.16 -0.82 4.61
CA ALA A 185 -1.08 0.30 4.44
C ALA A 185 -2.35 0.12 5.29
N ALA A 186 -2.94 -1.07 5.30
CA ALA A 186 -4.14 -1.39 6.08
C ALA A 186 -3.95 -1.16 7.59
N VAL A 187 -2.82 -1.61 8.15
CA VAL A 187 -2.52 -1.40 9.58
C VAL A 187 -2.28 0.06 9.94
N THR A 188 -1.96 0.91 8.96
CA THR A 188 -1.85 2.35 9.11
C THR A 188 -3.22 3.02 9.18
N ILE A 189 -4.19 2.51 8.42
CA ILE A 189 -5.56 3.05 8.32
C ILE A 189 -6.42 2.61 9.51
N PHE A 190 -6.34 1.33 9.88
CA PHE A 190 -7.22 0.72 10.88
C PHE A 190 -6.46 0.42 12.17
N TYR A 191 -6.08 1.42 12.93
CA TYR A 191 -5.11 1.28 14.02
C TYR A 191 -5.71 1.12 15.43
N PHE A 192 -7.02 0.85 15.53
CA PHE A 192 -7.72 0.60 16.81
C PHE A 192 -7.57 1.73 17.86
N ASN A 193 -7.51 3.00 17.46
CA ASN A 193 -7.57 4.13 18.41
C ASN A 193 -8.97 4.35 18.97
N ASP A 194 -9.95 4.31 18.08
CA ASP A 194 -11.33 4.61 18.38
C ASP A 194 -12.25 3.63 17.65
N ASN A 195 -13.57 3.82 17.83
CA ASN A 195 -14.56 2.96 17.20
C ASN A 195 -14.65 3.13 15.67
N HIS A 196 -13.96 4.11 15.07
CA HIS A 196 -14.01 4.42 13.64
C HIS A 196 -12.84 3.79 12.87
N ASN A 197 -11.70 3.56 13.52
CA ASN A 197 -10.52 2.93 12.92
C ASN A 197 -10.37 1.44 13.27
N ILE A 198 -11.49 0.74 13.49
CA ILE A 198 -11.51 -0.72 13.68
C ILE A 198 -11.51 -1.40 12.29
N PRO A 199 -10.61 -2.37 12.03
CA PRO A 199 -10.60 -3.08 10.76
C PRO A 199 -11.90 -3.86 10.56
N PRO A 200 -12.51 -3.82 9.36
CA PRO A 200 -13.67 -4.63 9.04
C PRO A 200 -13.40 -6.13 9.26
N LEU A 201 -14.40 -6.88 9.71
CA LEU A 201 -14.23 -8.30 10.04
C LEU A 201 -13.68 -9.11 8.86
N GLY A 202 -14.18 -8.86 7.64
CA GLY A 202 -13.69 -9.53 6.44
C GLY A 202 -12.21 -9.25 6.12
N LEU A 203 -11.73 -8.03 6.41
CA LEU A 203 -10.32 -7.68 6.26
C LEU A 203 -9.47 -8.44 7.29
N LEU A 204 -9.89 -8.44 8.55
CA LEU A 204 -9.19 -9.11 9.63
C LEU A 204 -9.12 -10.63 9.39
N ASP A 205 -10.22 -11.24 8.94
CA ASP A 205 -10.31 -12.65 8.58
C ASP A 205 -9.34 -13.00 7.44
N ALA A 206 -9.40 -12.25 6.33
CA ALA A 206 -8.52 -12.45 5.19
C ALA A 206 -7.03 -12.35 5.56
N ILE A 207 -6.63 -11.29 6.28
CA ILE A 207 -5.24 -11.11 6.73
C ILE A 207 -4.81 -12.24 7.67
N THR A 208 -5.68 -12.65 8.59
CA THR A 208 -5.38 -13.74 9.52
C THR A 208 -5.13 -15.03 8.76
N ASP A 209 -5.96 -15.36 7.76
CA ASP A 209 -5.79 -16.57 6.95
C ASP A 209 -4.56 -16.52 6.05
N TRP A 210 -4.25 -15.37 5.46
CA TRP A 210 -3.04 -15.20 4.65
C TRP A 210 -1.78 -15.47 5.46
N ILE A 211 -1.68 -14.87 6.64
CA ILE A 211 -0.50 -14.98 7.53
C ILE A 211 -0.43 -16.38 8.15
N SER A 212 -1.57 -17.00 8.43
CA SER A 212 -1.62 -18.39 8.88
C SER A 212 -1.11 -19.38 7.81
N SER A 213 -1.32 -19.04 6.53
CA SER A 213 -0.98 -19.91 5.40
C SER A 213 0.46 -19.75 4.94
N ASP A 214 1.05 -18.56 5.08
CA ASP A 214 2.43 -18.27 4.70
C ASP A 214 3.13 -17.42 5.77
N SER A 215 4.07 -18.05 6.48
CA SER A 215 4.81 -17.41 7.56
C SER A 215 5.82 -16.36 7.11
N CYS A 216 6.12 -16.31 5.81
CA CYS A 216 7.11 -15.40 5.24
C CYS A 216 6.46 -14.16 4.61
N LEU A 217 5.14 -14.15 4.44
CA LEU A 217 4.41 -13.09 3.72
C LEU A 217 4.69 -11.68 4.25
N CYS A 218 4.76 -11.51 5.57
CA CYS A 218 5.04 -10.21 6.19
C CYS A 218 6.46 -9.69 5.94
N PHE A 219 7.35 -10.50 5.38
CA PHE A 219 8.75 -10.15 5.15
C PHE A 219 9.08 -10.01 3.66
N GLU A 220 8.09 -10.13 2.77
CA GLU A 220 8.34 -10.15 1.34
C GLU A 220 9.00 -8.84 0.84
N SER A 221 8.51 -7.70 1.33
CA SER A 221 9.10 -6.38 1.04
C SER A 221 10.56 -6.27 1.53
N VAL A 222 10.88 -6.87 2.68
CA VAL A 222 12.22 -6.84 3.30
C VAL A 222 13.22 -7.70 2.51
N ARG A 223 12.76 -8.82 1.95
CA ARG A 223 13.60 -9.69 1.10
C ARG A 223 14.12 -8.97 -0.15
N LEU A 224 13.40 -7.95 -0.60
CA LEU A 224 13.75 -7.14 -1.78
C LEU A 224 14.60 -5.90 -1.46
N VAL A 225 14.98 -5.67 -0.20
CA VAL A 225 15.80 -4.50 0.22
C VAL A 225 17.17 -4.45 -0.46
N ARG A 226 17.69 -5.60 -0.92
CA ARG A 226 18.93 -5.62 -1.71
C ARG A 226 18.80 -4.95 -3.09
N ILE A 227 17.57 -4.69 -3.53
CA ILE A 227 17.22 -4.13 -4.84
C ILE A 227 16.60 -2.74 -4.69
N GLN A 228 15.90 -2.46 -3.58
CA GLN A 228 15.22 -1.19 -3.33
C GLN A 228 15.56 -0.59 -1.95
N SER A 229 15.74 0.74 -1.89
CA SER A 229 16.11 1.46 -0.66
C SER A 229 14.95 1.66 0.33
N SER A 230 13.70 1.42 -0.10
CA SER A 230 12.51 1.51 0.75
C SER A 230 11.81 0.16 0.85
N PHE A 231 11.38 -0.17 2.07
CA PHE A 231 10.60 -1.38 2.34
C PHE A 231 9.55 -1.09 3.41
N SER A 232 8.57 -1.99 3.51
CA SER A 232 7.56 -1.97 4.57
C SER A 232 7.54 -3.30 5.30
N CYS A 233 7.07 -3.30 6.56
CA CYS A 233 6.90 -4.53 7.32
C CYS A 233 5.61 -4.41 8.15
N PRO A 234 4.57 -5.19 7.84
CA PRO A 234 3.29 -5.09 8.52
C PRO A 234 3.34 -5.61 9.97
N VAL A 235 4.39 -6.35 10.35
CA VAL A 235 4.47 -7.06 11.65
C VAL A 235 4.16 -6.15 12.82
N PHE A 236 4.74 -4.95 12.88
CA PHE A 236 4.53 -4.04 14.01
C PHE A 236 3.10 -3.50 14.08
N GLY A 237 2.51 -3.13 12.94
CA GLY A 237 1.13 -2.68 12.89
C GLY A 237 0.14 -3.79 13.23
N LEU A 238 0.40 -5.03 12.78
CA LEU A 238 -0.39 -6.19 13.14
C LEU A 238 -0.25 -6.56 14.63
N PHE A 239 0.94 -6.40 15.21
CA PHE A 239 1.14 -6.59 16.64
C PHE A 239 0.34 -5.56 17.44
N ARG A 240 0.33 -4.29 16.99
CA ARG A 240 -0.52 -3.24 17.54
C ARG A 240 -2.01 -3.61 17.44
N TRP A 241 -2.48 -4.14 16.31
CA TRP A 241 -3.84 -4.65 16.16
C TRP A 241 -4.16 -5.71 17.21
N CYS A 242 -3.26 -6.68 17.39
CA CYS A 242 -3.44 -7.73 18.38
C CYS A 242 -3.54 -7.14 19.80
N ILE A 243 -2.68 -6.21 20.20
CA ILE A 243 -2.76 -5.64 21.56
C ILE A 243 -4.00 -4.76 21.73
N LEU A 244 -4.15 -3.74 20.89
CA LEU A 244 -5.22 -2.75 21.04
C LEU A 244 -6.59 -3.33 20.75
N GLY A 245 -6.71 -4.20 19.75
CA GLY A 245 -7.97 -4.83 19.39
C GLY A 245 -8.55 -5.68 20.52
N HIS A 246 -7.72 -6.44 21.26
CA HIS A 246 -8.21 -7.16 22.44
C HIS A 246 -8.72 -6.22 23.53
N LEU A 247 -8.04 -5.10 23.76
CA LEU A 247 -8.43 -4.11 24.78
C LEU A 247 -9.72 -3.37 24.39
N VAL A 248 -9.83 -2.93 23.14
CA VAL A 248 -11.04 -2.28 22.61
C VAL A 248 -12.23 -3.25 22.67
N THR A 249 -12.03 -4.52 22.30
CA THR A 249 -13.07 -5.55 22.34
C THR A 249 -13.51 -5.86 23.78
N ALA A 250 -12.56 -5.93 24.72
CA ALA A 250 -12.85 -6.18 26.13
C ALA A 250 -13.52 -4.99 26.84
N CYS A 251 -13.13 -3.75 26.53
CA CYS A 251 -13.70 -2.55 27.14
C CYS A 251 -15.07 -2.14 26.56
N ASN A 252 -15.38 -2.53 25.31
CA ASN A 252 -16.66 -2.19 24.67
C ASN A 252 -17.83 -3.13 25.01
N HIS A 253 -17.66 -4.07 25.95
CA HIS A 253 -18.73 -4.97 26.41
C HIS A 253 -19.98 -4.27 26.97
N ASP A 254 -19.90 -2.98 27.30
CA ASP A 254 -21.02 -2.18 27.84
C ASP A 254 -21.96 -1.58 26.77
N LYS A 255 -21.60 -1.63 25.48
CA LYS A 255 -22.47 -1.17 24.38
C LYS A 255 -23.12 -2.38 23.71
N LYS A 256 -24.35 -2.23 23.18
CA LYS A 256 -25.09 -3.24 22.39
C LYS A 256 -24.39 -3.62 21.06
N VAL A 257 -23.08 -3.85 21.09
CA VAL A 257 -22.34 -4.47 20.00
C VAL A 257 -22.74 -5.93 19.98
N ASP A 258 -23.04 -6.44 18.79
CA ASP A 258 -23.37 -7.85 18.58
C ASP A 258 -22.28 -8.75 19.19
N MET A 259 -22.65 -9.50 20.23
CA MET A 259 -21.75 -10.36 21.01
C MET A 259 -21.05 -11.38 20.11
N GLU A 260 -21.72 -11.83 19.03
CA GLU A 260 -21.17 -12.77 18.06
C GLU A 260 -20.00 -12.15 17.29
N THR A 261 -20.16 -10.92 16.79
CA THR A 261 -19.10 -10.19 16.06
C THR A 261 -17.90 -9.87 16.95
N SER A 262 -18.14 -9.51 18.21
CA SER A 262 -17.08 -9.29 19.21
C SER A 262 -16.27 -10.57 19.46
N THR A 263 -16.96 -11.70 19.66
CA THR A 263 -16.33 -13.00 19.89
C THR A 263 -15.49 -13.45 18.70
N LYS A 264 -16.00 -13.28 17.46
CA LYS A 264 -15.25 -13.59 16.23
C LYS A 264 -14.01 -12.72 16.09
N THR A 265 -14.14 -11.41 16.33
CA THR A 265 -13.01 -10.46 16.29
C THR A 265 -11.92 -10.88 17.28
N PHE A 266 -12.28 -11.21 18.52
CA PHE A 266 -11.34 -11.69 19.53
C PHE A 266 -10.62 -12.97 19.10
N ALA A 267 -11.35 -13.96 18.58
CA ALA A 267 -10.78 -15.22 18.11
C ALA A 267 -9.78 -15.01 16.96
N LEU A 268 -10.11 -14.13 16.00
CA LEU A 268 -9.22 -13.79 14.89
C LEU A 268 -7.97 -13.07 15.38
N LEU A 269 -8.08 -12.09 16.27
CA LEU A 269 -6.92 -11.39 16.83
C LEU A 269 -6.00 -12.34 17.62
N SER A 270 -6.58 -13.28 18.38
CA SER A 270 -5.80 -14.31 19.08
C SER A 270 -5.05 -15.23 18.13
N LYS A 271 -5.72 -15.71 17.07
CA LYS A 271 -5.10 -16.53 16.01
C LYS A 271 -3.98 -15.75 15.31
N LEU A 272 -4.25 -14.52 14.90
CA LEU A 272 -3.30 -13.63 14.25
C LEU A 272 -2.07 -13.38 15.13
N HIS A 273 -2.25 -13.14 16.44
CA HIS A 273 -1.14 -12.95 17.36
C HIS A 273 -0.22 -14.18 17.41
N LEU A 274 -0.80 -15.39 17.49
CA LEU A 274 -0.02 -16.63 17.43
C LEU A 274 0.78 -16.75 16.12
N CYS A 275 0.14 -16.47 14.98
CA CYS A 275 0.80 -16.53 13.68
C CYS A 275 1.95 -15.51 13.57
N ILE A 276 1.79 -14.29 14.08
CA ILE A 276 2.87 -13.29 14.08
C ILE A 276 4.07 -13.78 14.90
N LEU A 277 3.83 -14.38 16.08
CA LEU A 277 4.90 -14.93 16.91
C LEU A 277 5.63 -16.08 16.20
N GLN A 278 4.89 -16.96 15.52
CA GLN A 278 5.46 -18.04 14.70
C GLN A 278 6.29 -17.48 13.53
N ASN A 279 5.82 -16.43 12.87
CA ASN A 279 6.52 -15.75 11.78
C ASN A 279 7.83 -15.11 12.25
N LEU A 280 7.83 -14.48 13.43
CA LEU A 280 9.04 -13.94 14.05
C LEU A 280 10.06 -15.04 14.40
N GLN A 281 9.57 -16.18 14.87
CA GLN A 281 10.43 -17.35 15.13
C GLN A 281 11.03 -17.91 13.83
N ALA A 282 10.24 -18.01 12.76
CA ALA A 282 10.71 -18.42 11.45
C ALA A 282 11.72 -17.42 10.87
N TYR A 283 11.45 -16.12 10.96
CA TYR A 283 12.35 -15.07 10.49
C TYR A 283 13.71 -15.10 11.20
N LYS A 284 13.77 -15.36 12.51
CA LYS A 284 15.04 -15.51 13.24
C LYS A 284 15.93 -16.62 12.66
N SER A 285 15.32 -17.64 12.07
CA SER A 285 16.05 -18.72 11.38
C SER A 285 16.49 -18.36 9.96
N MET A 286 15.91 -17.30 9.37
CA MET A 286 16.36 -16.71 8.13
C MET A 286 17.53 -15.76 8.41
N GLU A 287 18.62 -15.83 7.66
CA GLU A 287 19.81 -14.97 7.81
C GLU A 287 19.56 -13.47 7.46
N LEU A 288 18.34 -12.96 7.62
CA LEU A 288 17.90 -11.59 7.36
C LEU A 288 18.02 -10.68 8.60
N ASN A 289 18.80 -11.10 9.60
CA ASN A 289 18.77 -10.62 10.99
C ASN A 289 19.13 -9.15 11.25
N GLN A 290 19.57 -8.37 10.26
CA GLN A 290 20.10 -7.02 10.51
C GLN A 290 19.15 -5.86 10.14
N ILE A 291 18.15 -6.07 9.28
CA ILE A 291 17.38 -4.96 8.68
C ILE A 291 16.11 -4.61 9.48
N LEU A 292 15.47 -5.59 10.13
CA LEU A 292 14.18 -5.41 10.82
C LEU A 292 14.27 -5.18 12.33
N PHE A 293 15.39 -5.53 12.96
CA PHE A 293 15.52 -5.51 14.41
C PHE A 293 16.44 -4.38 14.87
N HIS A 294 16.12 -3.14 14.50
CA HIS A 294 16.62 -2.00 15.25
C HIS A 294 15.73 -1.79 16.49
N LEU A 295 16.36 -1.67 17.66
CA LEU A 295 15.70 -1.50 18.96
C LEU A 295 14.73 -0.31 18.99
N GLN A 296 14.92 0.68 18.11
CA GLN A 296 14.04 1.84 17.94
C GLN A 296 12.62 1.48 17.49
N ASP A 297 12.45 0.43 16.68
CA ASP A 297 11.14 0.02 16.16
C ASP A 297 10.26 -0.58 17.27
N PHE A 298 10.86 -1.31 18.22
CA PHE A 298 10.18 -1.77 19.44
C PHE A 298 9.79 -0.62 20.38
N ILE A 299 10.59 0.44 20.43
CA ILE A 299 10.31 1.62 21.28
C ILE A 299 9.11 2.41 20.72
N SER A 300 8.87 2.39 19.39
CA SER A 300 7.71 3.04 18.77
C SER A 300 6.36 2.46 19.24
N ILE A 301 6.33 1.15 19.54
CA ILE A 301 5.16 0.45 20.14
C ILE A 301 4.91 0.92 21.58
N ALA A 302 5.99 1.26 22.29
CA ALA A 302 5.96 1.80 23.65
C ALA A 302 6.00 3.35 23.65
N THR A 303 5.47 4.00 22.60
CA THR A 303 5.36 5.46 22.59
C THR A 303 4.44 5.93 23.71
N ALA A 304 4.81 7.05 24.32
CA ALA A 304 4.08 7.65 25.43
C ALA A 304 2.62 7.96 25.05
N GLU A 305 2.32 8.22 23.77
CA GLU A 305 0.96 8.42 23.27
C GLU A 305 0.12 7.14 23.27
N GLY A 306 0.66 6.01 22.79
CA GLY A 306 -0.03 4.72 22.90
C GLY A 306 -0.30 4.32 24.36
N LEU A 307 0.66 4.57 25.26
CA LEU A 307 0.49 4.35 26.70
C LEU A 307 -0.51 5.32 27.35
N LYS A 308 -0.55 6.59 26.92
CA LYS A 308 -1.50 7.61 27.39
C LYS A 308 -2.94 7.26 27.01
N GLU A 309 -3.11 6.76 25.80
CA GLU A 309 -4.40 6.32 25.26
C GLU A 309 -4.88 5.02 25.93
N LEU A 310 -3.98 4.06 26.13
CA LEU A 310 -4.23 2.86 26.95
C LEU A 310 -4.68 3.22 28.38
N CYS A 311 -4.07 4.24 29.00
CA CYS A 311 -4.49 4.75 30.31
C CYS A 311 -5.86 5.44 30.29
N SER A 312 -6.34 5.90 29.12
CA SER A 312 -7.64 6.56 28.96
C SER A 312 -8.79 5.58 28.68
N ILE A 313 -8.48 4.43 28.06
CA ILE A 313 -9.46 3.41 27.66
C ILE A 313 -9.67 2.35 28.77
N LEU A 314 -8.65 2.09 29.58
CA LEU A 314 -8.71 1.07 30.63
C LEU A 314 -9.20 1.66 31.96
N PRO A 315 -10.01 0.91 32.77
CA PRO A 315 -10.30 1.30 34.14
C PRO A 315 -9.00 1.48 34.93
N PRO A 316 -8.96 2.34 35.97
CA PRO A 316 -7.72 2.82 36.58
C PRO A 316 -6.80 1.67 37.00
N ASN A 317 -5.82 1.38 36.15
CA ASN A 317 -4.86 0.30 36.34
C ASN A 317 -3.54 0.89 36.84
N ARG A 318 -3.18 0.57 38.08
CA ARG A 318 -1.96 1.09 38.73
C ARG A 318 -0.68 0.76 37.94
N LEU A 319 -0.64 -0.36 37.24
CA LEU A 319 0.55 -0.79 36.49
C LEU A 319 0.78 0.11 35.27
N LEU A 320 -0.28 0.39 34.50
CA LEU A 320 -0.23 1.31 33.35
C LEU A 320 0.11 2.74 33.75
N LYS A 321 -0.42 3.20 34.89
CA LYS A 321 -0.10 4.52 35.45
C LYS A 321 1.38 4.62 35.86
N ILE A 322 1.96 3.54 36.41
CA ILE A 322 3.38 3.46 36.74
C ILE A 322 4.24 3.47 35.46
N ILE A 323 3.88 2.69 34.45
CA ILE A 323 4.60 2.61 33.16
C ILE A 323 4.57 3.96 32.43
N TYR A 324 3.40 4.62 32.36
CA TYR A 324 3.25 5.96 31.78
C TYR A 324 4.10 7.01 32.52
N ASN A 325 4.02 7.05 33.85
CA ASN A 325 4.79 8.00 34.66
C ASN A 325 6.30 7.80 34.49
N HIS A 326 6.77 6.55 34.38
CA HIS A 326 8.18 6.23 34.17
C HIS A 326 8.66 6.63 32.76
N HIS A 327 7.82 6.48 31.73
CA HIS A 327 8.14 6.93 30.36
C HIS A 327 8.12 8.46 30.23
N SER A 328 7.16 9.15 30.85
CA SER A 328 7.06 10.62 30.85
C SER A 328 8.25 11.27 31.59
N GLN A 329 8.79 10.62 32.62
CA GLN A 329 9.97 11.11 33.34
C GLN A 329 11.26 10.99 32.53
N ARG A 330 11.41 9.96 31.68
CA ARG A 330 12.58 9.81 30.79
C ARG A 330 12.60 10.83 29.65
N GLY A 331 11.45 11.25 29.12
CA GLY A 331 11.36 12.29 28.09
C GLY A 331 11.80 13.68 28.56
N ASN A 332 11.69 13.97 29.87
CA ASN A 332 12.10 15.24 30.47
C ASN A 332 13.57 15.29 30.92
N GLN A 333 14.34 14.20 30.78
CA GLN A 333 15.76 14.14 31.19
C GLN A 333 16.76 14.45 30.06
N HIS A 334 16.32 15.01 28.92
CA HIS A 334 17.21 15.42 27.82
C HIS A 334 17.23 16.91 27.49
N PHE A 335 16.70 17.77 28.37
CA PHE A 335 16.93 19.21 28.29
C PHE A 335 17.22 19.77 29.68
N GLN A 336 18.47 19.66 30.11
CA GLN A 336 19.09 20.70 30.93
C GLN A 336 20.33 21.19 30.19
N PRO A 337 20.38 22.46 29.75
CA PRO A 337 21.64 23.03 29.31
C PRO A 337 22.58 23.06 30.53
N MET A 338 23.81 22.55 30.35
CA MET A 338 24.87 22.79 31.32
C MET A 338 25.16 24.29 31.34
N ASP A 339 24.80 24.95 32.44
CA ASP A 339 25.30 26.28 32.76
C ASP A 339 26.82 26.17 32.98
N THR A 340 27.57 26.77 32.06
CA THR A 340 28.99 27.05 32.20
C THR A 340 29.19 28.03 33.35
N SER A 341 29.88 27.59 34.40
CA SER A 341 30.53 28.47 35.38
C SER A 341 31.92 28.84 34.92
#